data_AF-R2SQB1-F1
#
_entry.id   AF-R2SQB1-F1
#
_cell.length_a   1.000
_cell.length_b   1.000
_cell.length_c   1.000
_cell.angle_alpha   90.00
_cell.angle_beta   90.00
_cell.angle_gamma   90.00
#
_symmetry.space_group_name_H-M   'P 1'
#
loop_
_entity.id
_entity.type
_entity.pdbx_description
1 polymer ?
#
loop_
_entity_poly.entity_id
_entity_poly.type
_entity_poly.pdbx_seq_one_letter_code
_entity_poly.pdbx_strand_id
1 'polypeptide(L)'
;MNLGDRKSESYALQWKHIDLKEGTILLVQSKDKIGNLTATKGRKNTKFHLPTSLIELLTRWKKEQAKELLKVCIKQTSDQFLFTYTDRKGNINVPVHIDYLNYRINSVKRRHQHLAHATPHKLRHTFSTLAYEGGASTEQISRALTHSDTKTTEVYVNTPNIVDLSTYEKFEQRLQQANVQIK
;
A
#
# COMPACT_ATOMS: atom_id res chain seq x y z
N MET A 1 4.31 2.57 -1.94
CA MET A 1 3.56 2.95 -0.74
C MET A 1 3.88 1.90 0.30
N ASN A 2 4.59 2.27 1.37
CA ASN A 2 5.10 1.34 2.38
C ASN A 2 4.24 1.39 3.64
N LEU A 3 2.93 1.12 3.51
CA LEU A 3 2.01 1.17 4.65
C LEU A 3 1.86 -0.17 5.36
N GLY A 4 2.69 -1.16 5.00
CA GLY A 4 2.52 -2.52 5.52
C GLY A 4 1.19 -3.16 5.09
N ASP A 5 0.57 -2.69 4.01
CA ASP A 5 -0.67 -3.23 3.43
C ASP A 5 -0.38 -4.34 2.40
N ARG A 6 -1.37 -5.22 2.14
CA ARG A 6 -1.20 -6.28 1.14
C ARG A 6 -1.31 -5.64 -0.24
N LYS A 7 -0.55 -6.15 -1.22
CA LYS A 7 -0.63 -5.64 -2.61
C LYS A 7 -2.06 -5.57 -3.16
N SER A 8 -2.91 -6.53 -2.82
CA SER A 8 -4.31 -6.57 -3.26
C SER A 8 -5.16 -5.47 -2.65
N GLU A 9 -4.82 -5.00 -1.45
CA GLU A 9 -5.44 -3.85 -0.78
C GLU A 9 -4.98 -2.56 -1.46
N SER A 10 -3.67 -2.39 -1.71
CA SER A 10 -3.14 -1.22 -2.43
C SER A 10 -3.76 -1.07 -3.82
N TYR A 11 -3.99 -2.18 -4.52
CA TYR A 11 -4.55 -2.20 -5.88
C TYR A 11 -6.05 -1.93 -5.94
N ALA A 12 -6.72 -2.03 -4.80
CA ALA A 12 -8.13 -1.72 -4.67
C ALA A 12 -8.35 -0.28 -4.20
N LEU A 13 -7.29 0.49 -3.93
CA LEU A 13 -7.42 1.89 -3.54
C LEU A 13 -7.99 2.74 -4.68
N GLN A 14 -8.93 3.61 -4.29
CA GLN A 14 -9.54 4.64 -5.12
C GLN A 14 -9.36 5.98 -4.40
N TRP A 15 -9.43 7.11 -5.11
CA TRP A 15 -9.21 8.42 -4.49
C TRP A 15 -10.20 8.75 -3.36
N LYS A 16 -11.41 8.20 -3.38
CA LYS A 16 -12.39 8.32 -2.29
C LYS A 16 -11.92 7.72 -0.95
N HIS A 17 -10.92 6.83 -0.98
CA HIS A 17 -10.37 6.21 0.22
C HIS A 17 -9.19 7.01 0.81
N ILE A 18 -8.82 8.14 0.21
CA ILE A 18 -7.63 8.92 0.59
C ILE A 18 -8.06 10.34 0.93
N ASP A 19 -7.87 10.71 2.19
CA ASP A 19 -7.99 12.08 2.64
C ASP A 19 -6.60 12.72 2.71
N LEU A 20 -6.27 13.54 1.71
CA LEU A 20 -4.98 14.22 1.63
C LEU A 20 -4.86 15.40 2.61
N LYS A 21 -5.99 15.94 3.12
CA LYS A 21 -5.98 17.05 4.08
C LYS A 21 -5.72 16.52 5.47
N GLU A 22 -6.46 15.48 5.86
CA GLU A 22 -6.28 14.80 7.13
C GLU A 22 -5.06 13.86 7.12
N GLY A 23 -4.51 13.56 5.94
CA GLY A 23 -3.34 12.69 5.80
C GLY A 23 -3.67 11.24 6.14
N THR A 24 -4.81 10.72 5.66
CA THR A 24 -5.26 9.37 6.01
C THR A 24 -5.70 8.52 4.81
N ILE A 25 -5.56 7.20 4.93
CA ILE A 25 -6.06 6.22 3.97
C ILE A 25 -6.96 5.21 4.67
N LEU A 26 -8.10 4.91 4.06
CA LEU A 26 -9.04 3.92 4.54
C LEU A 26 -8.99 2.64 3.68
N LEU A 27 -8.48 1.55 4.24
CA LEU A 27 -8.52 0.24 3.63
C LEU A 27 -9.84 -0.45 3.96
N VAL A 28 -10.73 -0.56 2.97
CA VAL A 28 -12.05 -1.19 3.07
C VAL A 28 -12.24 -2.35 2.07
N GLN A 29 -11.39 -2.43 1.06
CA GLN A 29 -11.51 -3.41 -0.01
C GLN A 29 -10.15 -3.93 -0.47
N SER A 30 -10.18 -5.08 -1.13
CA SER A 30 -9.01 -5.72 -1.75
C SER A 30 -9.41 -6.38 -3.07
N LYS A 31 -8.45 -6.69 -3.91
CA LYS A 31 -8.67 -7.52 -5.10
C LYS A 31 -8.54 -9.01 -4.81
N ASP A 32 -9.47 -9.81 -5.33
CA ASP A 32 -9.33 -11.26 -5.41
C ASP A 32 -8.32 -11.68 -6.49
N LYS A 33 -8.11 -13.00 -6.66
CA LYS A 33 -7.19 -13.55 -7.67
C LYS A 33 -7.65 -13.29 -9.11
N ILE A 34 -8.95 -13.08 -9.32
CA ILE A 34 -9.58 -12.85 -10.63
C ILE A 34 -9.56 -11.34 -10.97
N GLY A 35 -9.36 -10.48 -9.98
CA GLY A 35 -9.28 -9.03 -10.10
C GLY A 35 -10.53 -8.29 -9.63
N ASN A 36 -11.54 -8.99 -9.10
CA ASN A 36 -12.76 -8.38 -8.57
C ASN A 36 -12.49 -7.70 -7.24
N LEU A 37 -13.24 -6.64 -6.97
CA LEU A 37 -13.25 -6.00 -5.66
C LEU A 37 -14.01 -6.87 -4.66
N THR A 38 -13.37 -7.16 -3.54
CA THR A 38 -13.97 -7.84 -2.39
C THR A 38 -13.71 -7.02 -1.13
N ALA A 39 -14.52 -7.23 -0.10
CA ALA A 39 -14.17 -6.73 1.23
C ALA A 39 -12.80 -7.26 1.66
N THR A 40 -12.10 -6.52 2.53
CA THR A 40 -10.87 -6.99 3.17
C THR A 40 -11.10 -8.32 3.90
N LYS A 41 -10.03 -9.10 4.08
CA LYS A 41 -10.11 -10.36 4.84
C LYS A 41 -10.62 -10.06 6.27
N GLY A 42 -11.73 -10.68 6.65
CA GLY A 42 -12.40 -10.43 7.93
C GLY A 42 -13.27 -9.17 7.97
N ARG A 43 -13.53 -8.51 6.83
CA ARG A 43 -14.33 -7.27 6.72
C ARG A 43 -13.85 -6.12 7.63
N LYS A 44 -12.58 -6.15 8.04
CA LYS A 44 -11.97 -5.10 8.86
C LYS A 44 -11.65 -3.88 8.04
N ASN A 45 -12.23 -2.75 8.43
CA ASN A 45 -11.83 -1.44 7.93
C ASN A 45 -10.61 -0.96 8.73
N THR A 46 -9.53 -0.57 8.04
CA THR A 46 -8.34 0.00 8.69
C THR A 46 -8.06 1.39 8.18
N LYS A 47 -7.92 2.36 9.08
CA LYS A 47 -7.53 3.74 8.78
C LYS A 47 -6.06 3.93 9.12
N PHE A 48 -5.24 4.28 8.13
CA PHE A 48 -3.82 4.59 8.28
C PHE A 48 -3.63 6.10 8.30
N HIS A 49 -2.79 6.58 9.22
CA HIS A 49 -2.18 7.90 9.09
C HIS A 49 -0.98 7.84 8.16
N LEU A 50 -0.78 8.89 7.38
CA LEU A 50 0.28 8.98 6.39
C LEU A 50 1.37 9.97 6.84
N PRO A 51 2.65 9.65 6.63
CA PRO A 51 3.73 10.61 6.82
C PRO A 51 3.60 11.72 5.78
N THR A 52 4.07 12.93 6.12
CA THR A 52 4.03 14.11 5.24
C THR A 52 4.62 13.84 3.85
N SER A 53 5.75 13.12 3.80
CA SER A 53 6.42 12.75 2.55
C SER A 53 5.52 11.93 1.61
N LEU A 54 4.67 11.06 2.16
CA LEU A 54 3.72 10.25 1.39
C LEU A 54 2.50 11.08 0.96
N ILE A 55 2.04 12.01 1.79
CA ILE A 55 0.97 12.95 1.43
C ILE A 55 1.41 13.82 0.24
N GLU A 56 2.63 14.35 0.28
CA GLU A 56 3.22 15.12 -0.82
C GLU A 56 3.35 14.28 -2.10
N LEU A 57 3.85 13.05 -1.98
CA LEU A 57 3.96 12.13 -3.10
C LEU A 57 2.59 11.84 -3.74
N LEU A 58 1.58 11.53 -2.92
CA LEU A 58 0.22 11.28 -3.40
C LEU A 58 -0.42 12.51 -4.01
N THR A 59 -0.16 13.69 -3.46
CA THR A 59 -0.66 14.95 -4.00
C THR A 59 -0.08 15.24 -5.39
N ARG A 60 1.22 15.01 -5.59
CA ARG A 60 1.86 15.10 -6.91
C ARG A 60 1.27 14.07 -7.86
N TRP A 61 1.19 12.82 -7.43
CA TRP A 61 0.63 11.73 -8.24
C TRP A 61 -0.82 12.01 -8.67
N LYS A 62 -1.66 12.52 -7.78
CA LYS A 62 -3.05 12.89 -8.11
C LYS A 62 -3.12 13.87 -9.27
N LYS A 63 -2.26 14.91 -9.24
CA LYS A 63 -2.17 15.93 -10.28
C LYS A 63 -1.63 15.35 -11.59
N GLU A 64 -0.59 14.52 -11.53
CA GLU A 64 -0.01 13.86 -12.71
C GLU A 64 -1.02 12.92 -13.36
N GLN A 65 -1.66 12.05 -12.59
CA GLN A 65 -2.68 11.14 -13.09
C GLN A 65 -3.85 11.90 -13.74
N ALA A 66 -4.30 13.01 -13.15
CA ALA A 66 -5.35 13.84 -13.76
C ALA A 66 -4.94 14.38 -15.13
N LYS A 67 -3.68 14.83 -15.27
CA LYS A 67 -3.14 15.28 -16.57
C LYS A 67 -3.06 14.15 -17.58
N GLU A 68 -2.62 12.97 -17.17
CA GLU A 68 -2.53 11.80 -18.06
C GLU A 68 -3.91 11.32 -18.53
N LEU A 69 -4.88 11.24 -17.61
CA LEU A 69 -6.26 10.86 -17.93
C LEU A 69 -6.93 11.86 -18.86
N LEU A 70 -6.66 13.15 -18.69
CA LEU A 70 -7.25 14.19 -19.55
C LEU A 70 -6.77 14.08 -21.01
N LYS A 71 -5.53 13.62 -21.25
CA LYS A 71 -4.99 13.39 -22.62
C LYS A 71 -5.80 12.36 -23.42
N VAL A 72 -6.52 11.49 -22.71
CA VAL A 72 -7.38 10.45 -23.28
C VAL A 72 -8.86 10.71 -22.97
N CYS A 73 -9.21 11.97 -22.69
CA CYS A 73 -10.57 12.45 -22.44
C CYS A 73 -11.26 11.81 -21.21
N ILE A 74 -10.50 11.31 -20.25
CA ILE A 74 -11.02 10.77 -18.99
C ILE A 74 -10.88 11.82 -17.88
N LYS A 75 -11.97 12.12 -17.17
CA LYS A 75 -11.93 12.97 -15.96
C LYS A 75 -11.58 12.12 -14.75
N GLN A 76 -10.65 12.59 -13.92
CA GLN A 76 -10.35 11.95 -12.63
C GLN A 76 -11.52 12.19 -11.66
N THR A 77 -12.11 11.10 -11.16
CA THR A 77 -13.22 11.14 -10.19
C THR A 77 -12.79 10.55 -8.84
N SER A 78 -13.69 10.58 -7.86
CA SER A 78 -13.52 9.90 -6.56
C SER A 78 -13.32 8.38 -6.70
N ASP A 79 -13.97 7.76 -7.68
CA ASP A 79 -13.89 6.32 -7.95
C ASP A 79 -12.68 5.94 -8.82
N GLN A 80 -11.89 6.91 -9.25
CA GLN A 80 -10.67 6.61 -9.98
C GLN A 80 -9.70 5.83 -9.09
N PHE A 81 -9.23 4.69 -9.60
CA PHE A 81 -8.22 3.86 -8.94
C PHE A 81 -6.90 4.60 -8.83
N LEU A 82 -6.23 4.42 -7.69
CA LEU A 82 -4.93 5.03 -7.41
C LEU A 82 -3.85 4.52 -8.38
N PHE A 83 -3.90 3.22 -8.71
CA PHE A 83 -2.96 2.57 -9.61
C PHE A 83 -3.71 1.95 -10.80
N THR A 84 -3.43 2.48 -11.98
CA THR A 84 -3.96 1.95 -13.25
C THR A 84 -2.84 1.72 -14.26
N TYR A 85 -3.12 0.96 -15.30
CA TYR A 85 -2.19 0.67 -16.39
C TYR A 85 -2.95 0.51 -17.71
N THR A 86 -2.20 0.55 -18.81
CA THR A 86 -2.70 0.15 -20.13
C THR A 86 -2.46 -1.35 -20.31
N ASP A 87 -3.53 -2.10 -20.58
CA ASP A 87 -3.42 -3.54 -20.80
C ASP A 87 -2.93 -3.89 -22.21
N ARG A 88 -2.69 -5.18 -22.45
CA ARG A 88 -2.23 -5.67 -23.77
C ARG A 88 -3.28 -5.59 -24.87
N LYS A 89 -4.56 -5.41 -24.51
CA LYS A 89 -5.67 -5.24 -25.45
C LYS A 89 -5.87 -3.77 -25.85
N GLY A 90 -5.05 -2.87 -25.30
CA GLY A 90 -5.14 -1.43 -25.55
C GLY A 90 -6.15 -0.72 -24.65
N ASN A 91 -6.75 -1.41 -23.68
CA ASN A 91 -7.62 -0.74 -22.72
C ASN A 91 -6.77 0.15 -21.80
N ILE A 92 -7.12 1.42 -21.76
CA ILE A 92 -6.47 2.43 -20.93
C ILE A 92 -7.14 2.53 -19.56
N ASN A 93 -6.40 3.04 -18.57
CA ASN A 93 -6.92 3.29 -17.23
C ASN A 93 -7.51 2.04 -16.53
N VAL A 94 -6.96 0.86 -16.83
CA VAL A 94 -7.42 -0.39 -16.22
C VAL A 94 -6.79 -0.52 -14.83
N PRO A 95 -7.53 -0.95 -13.80
CA PRO A 95 -6.97 -1.22 -12.48
C PRO A 95 -5.83 -2.25 -12.55
N VAL A 96 -4.71 -2.00 -11.87
CA VAL A 96 -3.52 -2.87 -11.95
C VAL A 96 -3.83 -4.35 -11.64
N HIS A 97 -3.27 -5.25 -12.44
CA HIS A 97 -3.40 -6.70 -12.24
C HIS A 97 -2.70 -7.15 -10.95
N ILE A 98 -3.18 -8.22 -10.31
CA ILE A 98 -2.64 -8.70 -9.02
C ILE A 98 -1.16 -9.09 -9.09
N ASP A 99 -0.68 -9.49 -10.27
CA ASP A 99 0.72 -9.83 -10.51
C ASP A 99 1.59 -8.68 -11.01
N TYR A 100 1.03 -7.48 -11.16
CA TYR A 100 1.76 -6.34 -11.71
C TYR A 100 3.07 -6.06 -10.95
N LEU A 101 3.02 -5.96 -9.60
CA LEU A 101 4.23 -5.73 -8.80
C LEU A 101 5.19 -6.93 -8.83
N ASN A 102 4.69 -8.17 -8.91
CA ASN A 102 5.55 -9.33 -9.09
C ASN A 102 6.38 -9.19 -10.38
N TYR A 103 5.72 -8.84 -11.49
CA TYR A 103 6.40 -8.63 -12.77
C TYR A 103 7.39 -7.46 -12.73
N ARG A 104 7.04 -6.35 -12.07
CA ARG A 104 7.93 -5.20 -11.91
C ARG A 104 9.16 -5.54 -11.07
N ILE A 105 9.01 -6.24 -9.94
CA ILE A 105 10.13 -6.69 -9.10
C ILE A 105 11.03 -7.67 -9.89
N ASN A 106 10.43 -8.64 -10.59
CA ASN A 106 11.19 -9.57 -11.42
C ASN A 106 11.93 -8.88 -12.58
N SER A 107 11.35 -7.83 -13.16
CA SER A 107 12.03 -6.99 -14.16
C SER A 107 13.25 -6.28 -13.57
N VAL A 108 13.15 -5.72 -12.36
CA VAL A 108 14.29 -5.11 -11.65
C VAL A 108 15.37 -6.15 -11.38
N LYS A 109 15.01 -7.32 -10.83
CA LYS A 109 15.97 -8.40 -10.55
C LYS A 109 16.71 -8.89 -11.80
N ARG A 110 16.03 -8.98 -12.95
CA ARG A 110 16.67 -9.35 -14.22
C ARG A 110 17.73 -8.34 -14.67
N ARG A 111 17.49 -7.03 -14.45
CA ARG A 111 18.43 -5.95 -14.78
C ARG A 111 19.55 -5.78 -13.75
N HIS A 112 19.30 -6.18 -12.50
CA HIS A 112 20.22 -6.01 -11.38
C HIS A 112 20.39 -7.35 -10.66
N GLN A 113 21.12 -8.27 -11.29
CA GLN A 113 21.23 -9.65 -10.80
C GLN A 113 21.94 -9.77 -9.44
N HIS A 114 22.72 -8.76 -9.03
CA HIS A 114 23.37 -8.71 -7.71
C HIS A 114 22.38 -8.43 -6.55
N LEU A 115 21.17 -7.90 -6.82
CA LEU A 115 20.19 -7.63 -5.77
C LEU A 115 19.60 -8.94 -5.21
N ALA A 116 19.34 -9.00 -3.91
CA ALA A 116 18.65 -10.14 -3.31
C ALA A 116 17.27 -10.37 -3.96
N HIS A 117 16.83 -11.64 -4.05
CA HIS A 117 15.51 -11.95 -4.60
C HIS A 117 14.39 -11.45 -3.67
N ALA A 118 13.70 -10.41 -4.12
CA ALA A 118 12.57 -9.81 -3.44
C ALA A 118 11.22 -10.28 -4.00
N THR A 119 10.21 -10.31 -3.15
CA THR A 119 8.79 -10.49 -3.51
C THR A 119 7.97 -9.49 -2.69
N PRO A 120 6.71 -9.17 -3.06
CA PRO A 120 5.87 -8.29 -2.26
C PRO A 120 5.74 -8.76 -0.80
N HIS A 121 5.68 -10.08 -0.58
CA HIS A 121 5.60 -10.64 0.77
C HIS A 121 6.91 -10.48 1.55
N LYS A 122 8.06 -10.69 0.90
CA LYS A 122 9.38 -10.44 1.52
C LYS A 122 9.56 -8.97 1.87
N LEU A 123 9.15 -8.04 1.01
CA LEU A 123 9.21 -6.60 1.30
C LEU A 123 8.33 -6.22 2.50
N ARG A 124 7.14 -6.83 2.62
CA ARG A 124 6.30 -6.70 3.82
C ARG A 124 6.98 -7.24 5.08
N HIS A 125 7.65 -8.39 4.99
CA HIS A 125 8.43 -8.92 6.11
C HIS A 125 9.57 -7.97 6.49
N THR A 126 10.29 -7.43 5.50
CA THR A 126 11.35 -6.44 5.74
C THR A 126 10.81 -5.21 6.46
N PHE A 127 9.62 -4.72 6.10
CA PHE A 127 8.96 -3.64 6.85
C PHE A 127 8.77 -4.00 8.33
N SER A 128 8.24 -5.20 8.63
CA SER A 128 8.05 -5.64 10.02
C SER A 128 9.35 -5.81 10.80
N THR A 129 10.38 -6.38 10.17
CA THR A 129 11.69 -6.57 10.79
C THR A 129 12.36 -5.23 11.10
N LEU A 130 12.36 -4.30 10.15
CA LEU A 130 12.95 -2.97 10.35
C LEU A 130 12.17 -2.16 11.38
N ALA A 131 10.83 -2.25 11.41
CA ALA A 131 10.03 -1.64 12.46
C ALA A 131 10.37 -2.19 13.85
N TYR A 132 10.51 -3.52 13.96
CA TYR A 132 10.90 -4.18 15.21
C TYR A 132 12.30 -3.76 15.67
N GLU A 133 13.28 -3.76 14.76
CA GLU A 133 14.65 -3.29 15.03
C GLU A 133 14.68 -1.80 15.39
N GLY A 134 13.74 -1.00 14.88
CA GLY A 134 13.49 0.39 15.29
C GLY A 134 12.75 0.54 16.62
N GLY A 135 12.48 -0.56 17.33
CA GLY A 135 11.86 -0.57 18.66
C GLY A 135 10.32 -0.65 18.64
N ALA A 136 9.70 -1.10 17.55
CA ALA A 136 8.24 -1.29 17.50
C ALA A 136 7.87 -2.58 18.25
N SER A 137 6.80 -2.53 19.05
CA SER A 137 6.32 -3.74 19.71
C SER A 137 5.63 -4.67 18.72
N THR A 138 5.55 -5.95 19.05
CA THR A 138 4.86 -6.96 18.22
C THR A 138 3.39 -6.59 18.01
N GLU A 139 2.73 -5.99 19.01
CA GLU A 139 1.34 -5.51 18.93
C GLU A 139 1.21 -4.34 17.94
N GLN A 140 2.15 -3.39 17.98
CA GLN A 140 2.19 -2.26 17.05
C GLN A 140 2.37 -2.75 15.60
N ILE A 141 3.31 -3.68 15.39
CA ILE A 141 3.56 -4.29 14.09
C ILE A 141 2.34 -5.09 13.61
N SER A 142 1.71 -5.87 14.47
CA SER A 142 0.52 -6.66 14.13
C SER A 142 -0.64 -5.77 13.67
N ARG A 143 -0.87 -4.65 14.39
CA ARG A 143 -1.85 -3.63 14.00
C ARG A 143 -1.53 -2.99 12.65
N ALA A 144 -0.28 -2.57 12.43
CA ALA A 144 0.16 -1.95 11.18
C ALA A 144 0.06 -2.89 9.98
N LEU A 145 0.35 -4.18 10.19
CA LEU A 145 0.22 -5.21 9.18
C LEU A 145 -1.20 -5.76 9.00
N THR A 146 -2.23 -5.14 9.57
CA THR A 146 -3.63 -5.54 9.37
C THR A 146 -3.84 -7.06 9.51
N HIS A 147 -3.11 -7.70 10.42
CA HIS A 147 -3.21 -9.14 10.63
C HIS A 147 -4.53 -9.42 11.34
N SER A 148 -5.45 -10.08 10.64
CA SER A 148 -6.54 -10.79 11.30
C SER A 148 -5.93 -12.03 11.93
N ASP A 149 -5.65 -11.95 13.23
CA ASP A 149 -5.48 -13.17 14.01
C ASP A 149 -6.78 -13.96 13.91
N THR A 150 -6.74 -15.11 13.24
CA THR A 150 -7.91 -15.97 12.97
C THR A 150 -8.45 -16.67 14.23
N LYS A 151 -8.00 -16.28 15.43
CA LYS A 151 -8.29 -16.95 16.69
C LYS A 151 -9.14 -16.17 17.69
N THR A 152 -9.56 -14.95 17.38
CA THR A 152 -10.41 -14.18 18.30
C THR A 152 -11.74 -13.88 17.64
N THR A 153 -12.77 -14.54 18.14
CA THR A 153 -14.19 -14.32 17.86
C THR A 153 -14.49 -12.83 17.78
N GLU A 154 -14.71 -12.32 16.56
CA GLU A 154 -14.94 -10.90 16.31
C GLU A 154 -16.37 -10.50 16.66
N VAL A 155 -16.60 -10.26 17.94
CA VAL A 155 -17.57 -9.24 18.35
C VAL A 155 -16.81 -7.93 18.38
N TYR A 156 -16.72 -7.23 17.24
CA TYR A 156 -16.27 -5.83 17.24
C TYR A 156 -17.19 -4.96 16.40
N VAL A 157 -17.78 -4.02 17.13
CA VAL A 157 -18.52 -2.82 16.73
C VAL A 157 -17.86 -2.14 15.52
N ASN A 158 -18.67 -1.53 14.66
CA ASN A 158 -18.39 -0.82 13.39
C ASN A 158 -17.28 0.28 13.40
N THR A 159 -16.31 0.24 14.30
CA THR A 159 -15.22 1.21 14.41
C THR A 159 -13.99 0.70 13.65
N PRO A 160 -13.41 1.49 12.73
CA PRO A 160 -12.22 1.09 12.00
C PRO A 160 -11.01 0.94 12.93
N ASN A 161 -10.14 -0.04 12.65
CA ASN A 161 -8.84 -0.13 13.29
C ASN A 161 -7.99 1.08 12.87
N ILE A 162 -7.44 1.82 13.82
CA ILE A 162 -6.61 2.99 13.54
C ILE A 162 -5.14 2.59 13.67
N VAL A 163 -4.38 2.81 12.61
CA VAL A 163 -2.92 2.66 12.58
C VAL A 163 -2.31 4.06 12.59
N ASP A 164 -1.56 4.35 13.65
CA ASP A 164 -0.80 5.59 13.79
C ASP A 164 0.53 5.54 13.02
N LEU A 165 1.25 6.66 13.04
CA LEU A 165 2.54 6.78 12.38
C LEU A 165 3.69 6.09 13.13
N SER A 166 3.50 5.71 14.40
CA SER A 166 4.61 5.30 15.26
C SER A 166 5.38 4.10 14.72
N THR A 167 4.67 3.12 14.14
CA THR A 167 5.31 1.92 13.55
C THR A 167 6.06 2.29 12.27
N TYR A 168 5.51 3.21 11.47
CA TYR A 168 6.15 3.70 10.26
C TYR A 168 7.40 4.53 10.59
N GLU A 169 7.33 5.39 11.61
CA GLU A 169 8.45 6.23 12.06
C GLU A 169 9.62 5.37 12.56
N LYS A 170 9.34 4.32 13.34
CA LYS A 170 10.36 3.37 13.79
C LYS A 170 11.00 2.62 12.61
N PHE A 171 10.20 2.21 11.63
CA PHE A 171 10.69 1.64 10.37
C PHE A 171 11.63 2.61 9.64
N GLU A 172 11.22 3.87 9.46
CA GLU A 172 12.00 4.89 8.77
C GLU A 172 13.31 5.20 9.49
N GLN A 173 13.26 5.35 10.82
CA GLN A 173 14.44 5.62 11.65
C GLN A 173 15.49 4.51 11.45
N ARG A 174 15.06 3.25 11.51
CA ARG A 174 15.95 2.11 11.30
C ARG A 174 16.50 2.05 9.87
N LEU A 175 15.66 2.35 8.87
CA LEU A 175 16.05 2.39 7.46
C LEU A 175 17.12 3.46 7.21
N GLN A 176 16.96 4.65 7.79
CA GLN A 176 17.94 5.74 7.70
C GLN A 176 19.28 5.36 8.33
N GLN A 177 19.27 4.73 9.51
CA GLN A 177 20.49 4.23 10.15
C GLN A 177 21.23 3.19 9.29
N ALA A 178 20.50 2.27 8.67
CA ALA A 178 21.09 1.29 7.74
C ALA A 178 21.72 1.96 6.52
N ASN A 179 21.09 2.99 5.96
CA ASN A 179 21.61 3.70 4.79
C ASN A 179 22.88 4.51 5.08
N VAL A 180 23.07 4.98 6.32
CA VAL A 180 24.29 5.67 6.75
C VAL A 180 25.48 4.72 6.85
N GLN A 181 25.26 3.43 7.16
CA GLN A 181 26.33 2.42 7.26
C GLN A 181 26.82 1.90 5.90
N ILE A 182 26.12 2.21 4.81
CA ILE A 182 26.44 1.76 3.44
C ILE A 182 27.19 2.86 2.65
N LYS A 183 27.29 4.07 3.21
CA LYS A 183 28.12 5.17 2.68
C LYS A 183 29.48 5.20 3.37
#